data_AF-C5LY97-F1
#
_entry.id   AF-C5LY97-F1
#
_cell.length_a   1.000
_cell.length_b   1.000
_cell.length_c   1.000
_cell.angle_alpha   90.00
_cell.angle_beta   90.00
_cell.angle_gamma   90.00
#
_symmetry.space_group_name_H-M   'P 1'
#
loop_
_entity.id
_entity.type
_entity.pdbx_description
1 polymer ?
#
loop_
_entity_poly.entity_id
_entity_poly.type
_entity_poly.pdbx_seq_one_letter_code
_entity_poly.pdbx_strand_id
1 'polypeptide(L)'
;MPMIAEDMVDRNMRKLDLAALLAIATVMVVYLSVMVGPYYAFGDAIESNFYLNLPVSNVAIHIGYIALPFAVLTAFPLLLFPARQSISGVITYFRPSLQDTLKLHIGTTLLFLAICVGVAIIFEDLGVTIRFIGILGTNTIGFVIPCFVYLHICYNPFPSSSEQPVNEEVGGGCPDDVKDDEPEGHVSLLQKLRNQTLEWHGALALFIASIIFFPLGLTGLLYDLTTN
;
A
#
# COMPACT_ATOMS: atom_id res chain seq x y z
N MET A 1 -6.81 4.37 -3.77
CA MET A 1 -8.18 4.63 -3.28
C MET A 1 -8.63 6.09 -3.29
N PRO A 2 -7.80 7.13 -3.00
CA PRO A 2 -8.34 8.50 -2.88
C PRO A 2 -8.95 9.02 -4.20
N MET A 3 -8.29 8.77 -5.34
CA MET A 3 -8.81 9.14 -6.66
C MET A 3 -10.15 8.46 -6.99
N ILE A 4 -10.34 7.19 -6.59
CA ILE A 4 -11.61 6.46 -6.80
C ILE A 4 -12.72 7.07 -5.94
N ALA A 5 -12.39 7.45 -4.70
CA ALA A 5 -13.36 8.09 -3.81
C ALA A 5 -13.79 9.49 -4.31
N GLU A 6 -12.92 10.19 -5.04
CA GLU A 6 -13.23 11.48 -5.65
C GLU A 6 -14.19 11.34 -6.85
N ASP A 7 -14.07 10.24 -7.60
CA ASP A 7 -14.87 9.98 -8.81
C ASP A 7 -16.23 9.30 -8.51
N MET A 8 -16.47 8.88 -7.26
CA MET A 8 -17.73 8.26 -6.84
C MET A 8 -18.84 9.29 -6.63
N VAL A 9 -19.98 9.06 -7.31
CA VAL A 9 -21.23 9.81 -7.09
C VAL A 9 -21.75 9.52 -5.67
N ASP A 10 -21.95 10.59 -4.89
CA ASP A 10 -22.29 10.59 -3.46
C ASP A 10 -21.28 9.84 -2.58
N ARG A 11 -20.25 10.58 -2.14
CA ARG A 11 -19.18 10.10 -1.27
C ARG A 11 -19.72 9.59 0.07
N ASN A 12 -19.89 8.27 0.18
CA ASN A 12 -20.27 7.59 1.41
C ASN A 12 -19.23 6.52 1.76
N MET A 13 -18.67 6.58 2.97
CA MET A 13 -17.65 5.65 3.46
C MET A 13 -18.10 4.19 3.37
N ARG A 14 -19.38 3.91 3.66
CA ARG A 14 -19.93 2.54 3.57
C ARG A 14 -19.96 1.99 2.14
N LYS A 15 -20.22 2.85 1.15
CA LYS A 15 -20.24 2.44 -0.27
C LYS A 15 -18.83 2.15 -0.76
N LEU A 16 -17.85 2.97 -0.35
CA LEU A 16 -16.44 2.78 -0.70
C LEU A 16 -15.90 1.47 -0.09
N ASP A 17 -16.20 1.21 1.18
CA ASP A 17 -15.77 -0.01 1.88
C ASP A 17 -16.40 -1.26 1.26
N LEU A 18 -17.71 -1.23 0.96
CA LEU A 18 -18.38 -2.31 0.26
C LEU A 18 -17.76 -2.56 -1.14
N ALA A 19 -17.48 -1.50 -1.90
CA ALA A 19 -16.85 -1.62 -3.22
C ALA A 19 -15.44 -2.22 -3.12
N ALA A 20 -14.64 -1.80 -2.14
CA ALA A 20 -13.32 -2.36 -1.89
C ALA A 20 -13.39 -3.83 -1.48
N LEU A 21 -14.31 -4.19 -0.58
CA LEU A 21 -14.52 -5.57 -0.14
C LEU A 21 -14.94 -6.47 -1.30
N LEU A 22 -15.88 -6.03 -2.14
CA LEU A 22 -16.30 -6.77 -3.32
C LEU A 22 -15.15 -6.93 -4.31
N ALA A 23 -14.36 -5.88 -4.55
CA ALA A 23 -13.18 -5.97 -5.40
C ALA A 23 -12.17 -7.01 -4.87
N ILE A 24 -11.83 -6.96 -3.58
CA ILE A 24 -10.92 -7.94 -2.95
C ILE A 24 -11.49 -9.35 -3.05
N ALA A 25 -12.78 -9.54 -2.78
CA ALA A 25 -13.43 -10.85 -2.88
C ALA A 25 -13.38 -11.41 -4.31
N THR A 26 -13.66 -10.59 -5.32
CA THR A 26 -13.59 -11.02 -6.73
C THR A 26 -12.17 -11.41 -7.13
N VAL A 27 -11.18 -10.62 -6.72
CA VAL A 27 -9.76 -10.88 -6.97
C VAL A 27 -9.32 -12.19 -6.32
N MET A 28 -9.71 -12.43 -5.07
CA MET A 28 -9.42 -13.69 -4.37
C MET A 28 -9.97 -14.92 -5.08
N VAL A 29 -11.22 -14.86 -5.56
CA VAL A 29 -11.84 -15.97 -6.30
C VAL A 29 -11.09 -16.26 -7.60
N VAL A 30 -10.71 -15.23 -8.35
CA VAL A 30 -9.97 -15.39 -9.61
C VAL A 30 -8.57 -15.95 -9.36
N TYR A 31 -7.82 -15.39 -8.40
CA TYR A 31 -6.46 -15.88 -8.10
C TYR A 31 -6.45 -17.31 -7.57
N LEU A 32 -7.37 -17.67 -6.67
CA LEU A 32 -7.48 -19.05 -6.18
C LEU A 32 -7.77 -20.02 -7.33
N SER A 33 -8.67 -19.65 -8.24
CA SER A 33 -9.00 -20.49 -9.39
C SER A 33 -7.78 -20.70 -10.31
N VAL A 34 -7.02 -19.63 -10.57
CA VAL A 34 -5.82 -19.67 -11.42
C VAL A 34 -4.66 -20.44 -10.75
N MET A 35 -4.55 -20.43 -9.42
CA MET A 35 -3.48 -21.13 -8.70
C MET A 35 -3.77 -22.62 -8.46
N VAL A 36 -5.03 -22.98 -8.17
CA VAL A 36 -5.39 -24.38 -7.89
C VAL A 36 -5.21 -25.27 -9.12
N GLY A 37 -5.50 -24.77 -10.33
CA GLY A 37 -5.39 -25.56 -11.57
C GLY A 37 -3.98 -26.10 -11.82
N PRO A 38 -2.95 -25.24 -11.95
CA PRO A 38 -1.56 -25.65 -12.13
C PRO A 38 -1.03 -26.51 -10.98
N TYR A 39 -1.39 -26.19 -9.73
CA TYR A 39 -0.96 -26.98 -8.56
C TYR A 39 -1.53 -28.41 -8.61
N TYR A 40 -2.79 -28.58 -9.04
CA TYR A 40 -3.37 -29.91 -9.20
C TYR A 40 -2.72 -30.71 -10.34
N ALA A 41 -2.24 -30.04 -11.38
CA ALA A 41 -1.63 -30.68 -12.55
C ALA A 41 -0.16 -31.11 -12.33
N PHE A 42 0.64 -30.28 -11.65
CA PHE A 42 2.09 -30.47 -11.52
C PHE A 42 2.55 -30.80 -10.08
N GLY A 43 1.68 -30.61 -9.08
CA GLY A 43 2.01 -30.84 -7.68
C GLY A 43 3.19 -29.99 -7.22
N ASP A 44 4.14 -30.64 -6.53
CA ASP A 44 5.31 -29.98 -5.94
C ASP A 44 6.42 -29.64 -6.96
N ALA A 45 6.30 -30.09 -8.21
CA ALA A 45 7.27 -29.80 -9.28
C ALA A 45 6.99 -28.48 -10.02
N ILE A 46 6.07 -27.64 -9.52
CA ILE A 46 5.65 -26.42 -10.19
C ILE A 46 6.67 -25.28 -10.03
N GLU A 47 7.23 -24.86 -11.16
CA GLU A 47 8.07 -23.66 -11.27
C GLU A 47 7.32 -22.35 -10.92
N SER A 48 8.05 -21.34 -10.45
CA SER A 48 7.50 -20.01 -10.09
C SER A 48 6.71 -19.37 -11.24
N ASN A 49 7.17 -19.61 -12.47
CA ASN A 49 6.43 -19.37 -13.69
C ASN A 49 5.83 -20.68 -14.20
N PHE A 50 4.56 -20.94 -13.85
CA PHE A 50 3.89 -22.20 -14.19
C PHE A 50 3.85 -22.51 -15.70
N TYR A 51 3.98 -21.50 -16.57
CA TYR A 51 4.07 -21.71 -18.01
C TYR A 51 5.26 -22.61 -18.38
N LEU A 52 6.39 -22.52 -17.67
CA LEU A 52 7.58 -23.32 -17.96
C LEU A 52 7.37 -24.83 -17.81
N ASN A 53 6.36 -25.26 -17.06
CA ASN A 53 6.01 -26.67 -16.88
C ASN A 53 5.06 -27.21 -17.96
N LEU A 54 4.48 -26.33 -18.81
CA LEU A 54 3.52 -26.73 -19.82
C LEU A 54 4.22 -27.31 -21.07
N PRO A 55 3.83 -28.50 -21.56
CA PRO A 55 4.41 -29.05 -22.77
C PRO A 55 3.99 -28.25 -24.00
N VAL A 56 4.96 -27.85 -24.83
CA VAL A 56 4.76 -27.04 -26.05
C VAL A 56 4.11 -27.81 -27.23
N SER A 57 3.51 -28.97 -26.98
CA SER A 57 2.89 -29.78 -28.04
C SER A 57 1.55 -29.22 -28.53
N ASN A 58 0.82 -28.48 -27.68
CA ASN A 58 -0.52 -28.00 -27.99
C ASN A 58 -0.50 -26.56 -28.52
N VAL A 59 -1.27 -26.31 -29.59
CA VAL A 59 -1.40 -24.97 -30.20
C VAL A 59 -1.97 -23.93 -29.22
N ALA A 60 -2.88 -24.34 -28.32
CA ALA A 60 -3.44 -23.46 -27.29
C ALA A 60 -2.37 -22.91 -26.34
N ILE A 61 -1.37 -23.74 -25.99
CA ILE A 61 -0.26 -23.35 -25.11
C ILE A 61 0.63 -22.34 -25.84
N HIS A 62 0.94 -22.57 -27.12
CA HIS A 62 1.69 -21.61 -27.94
C HIS A 62 1.01 -20.24 -28.03
N ILE A 63 -0.32 -20.20 -28.18
CA ILE A 63 -1.06 -18.92 -28.15
C ILE A 63 -0.86 -18.21 -26.81
N GLY A 64 -0.90 -18.94 -25.69
CA GLY A 64 -0.62 -18.40 -24.36
C GLY A 64 0.78 -17.80 -24.24
N TYR A 65 1.80 -18.49 -24.75
CA TYR A 65 3.19 -18.02 -24.76
C TYR A 65 3.40 -16.73 -25.57
N ILE A 66 2.61 -16.48 -26.61
CA ILE A 66 2.67 -15.25 -27.40
C ILE A 66 1.82 -14.15 -26.75
N ALA A 67 0.65 -14.51 -26.21
CA ALA A 67 -0.28 -13.57 -25.60
C ALA A 67 0.29 -12.92 -24.32
N LEU A 68 1.01 -13.69 -23.49
CA LEU A 68 1.61 -13.19 -22.24
C LEU A 68 2.58 -12.02 -22.46
N PRO A 69 3.65 -12.14 -23.27
CA PRO A 69 4.57 -11.02 -23.49
C PRO A 69 3.90 -9.87 -24.23
N PHE A 70 2.92 -10.13 -25.11
CA PHE A 70 2.14 -9.07 -25.74
C PHE A 70 1.31 -8.26 -24.74
N ALA A 71 0.69 -8.93 -23.77
CA ALA A 71 -0.03 -8.27 -22.68
C ALA A 71 0.92 -7.42 -21.82
N VAL A 72 2.10 -7.96 -21.48
CA VAL A 72 3.12 -7.24 -20.71
C VAL A 72 3.66 -6.03 -21.49
N LEU A 73 3.92 -6.17 -22.79
CA LEU A 73 4.39 -5.09 -23.65
C LEU A 73 3.37 -3.94 -23.71
N THR A 74 2.08 -4.26 -23.71
CA THR A 74 1.01 -3.26 -23.69
C THR A 74 0.84 -2.63 -22.31
N ALA A 75 1.02 -3.41 -21.24
CA ALA A 75 0.93 -2.90 -19.86
C ALA A 75 2.11 -1.99 -19.49
N PHE A 76 3.30 -2.24 -20.03
CA PHE A 76 4.51 -1.52 -19.64
C PHE A 76 4.41 0.01 -19.85
N PRO A 77 3.98 0.53 -21.02
CA PRO A 77 3.74 1.96 -21.21
C PRO A 77 2.69 2.54 -20.25
N LEU A 78 1.63 1.78 -19.95
CA LEU A 78 0.57 2.21 -19.03
C LEU A 78 1.10 2.38 -17.60
N LEU A 79 2.00 1.50 -17.17
CA LEU A 79 2.65 1.58 -15.85
C LEU A 79 3.73 2.67 -15.80
N LEU A 80 4.41 2.93 -16.93
CA LEU A 80 5.45 3.96 -17.00
C LEU A 80 4.89 5.38 -16.87
N PHE A 81 3.65 5.62 -17.29
CA PHE A 81 3.01 6.94 -17.22
C PHE A 81 2.95 7.51 -15.78
N PRO A 82 2.31 6.85 -14.80
CA PRO A 82 2.27 7.35 -13.42
C PRO A 82 3.66 7.35 -12.76
N ALA A 83 4.51 6.36 -13.07
CA ALA A 83 5.88 6.32 -12.56
C ALA A 83 6.69 7.55 -12.99
N ARG A 84 6.56 7.95 -14.26
CA ARG A 84 7.17 9.17 -14.79
C ARG A 84 6.66 10.42 -14.09
N GLN A 85 5.35 10.53 -13.86
CA GLN A 85 4.77 11.69 -13.15
C GLN A 85 5.34 11.79 -11.73
N SER A 86 5.44 10.67 -11.02
CA SER A 86 6.04 10.63 -9.68
C SER A 86 7.51 11.10 -9.69
N ILE A 87 8.31 10.61 -10.64
CA ILE A 87 9.73 10.98 -10.75
C ILE A 87 9.89 12.45 -11.14
N SER A 88 9.10 12.93 -12.10
CA SER A 88 9.13 14.33 -12.52
C SER A 88 8.78 15.26 -11.36
N GLY A 89 7.76 14.91 -10.55
CA GLY A 89 7.41 15.67 -9.35
C GLY A 89 8.55 15.77 -8.33
N VAL A 90 9.25 14.66 -8.08
CA VAL A 90 10.42 14.63 -7.18
C VAL A 90 11.57 15.47 -7.73
N ILE A 91 11.89 15.34 -9.02
CA ILE A 91 12.97 16.11 -9.65
C ILE A 91 12.67 17.61 -9.60
N THR A 92 11.44 18.02 -9.92
CA THR A 92 11.01 19.42 -9.86
C THR A 92 11.05 19.98 -8.43
N TYR A 93 10.75 19.16 -7.41
CA TYR A 93 10.90 19.55 -6.02
C TYR A 93 12.34 19.89 -5.64
N PHE A 94 13.32 19.08 -6.06
CA PHE A 94 14.74 19.33 -5.77
C PHE A 94 15.40 20.36 -6.69
N ARG A 95 14.94 20.47 -7.94
CA ARG A 95 15.49 21.36 -8.96
C ARG A 95 14.35 22.04 -9.74
N PRO A 96 13.79 23.15 -9.22
CA PRO A 96 12.67 23.84 -9.87
C PRO A 96 13.05 24.47 -11.21
N SER A 97 14.34 24.73 -11.46
CA SER A 97 14.84 25.36 -12.69
C SER A 97 14.87 24.46 -13.92
N LEU A 98 14.53 23.17 -13.78
CA LEU A 98 14.57 22.17 -14.87
C LEU A 98 13.17 21.85 -15.45
N GLN A 99 12.17 22.67 -15.12
CA GLN A 99 10.80 22.51 -15.63
C GLN A 99 10.79 22.54 -17.17
N ASP A 100 10.14 21.53 -17.76
CA ASP A 100 9.71 21.49 -19.16
C ASP A 100 10.76 21.42 -20.27
N THR A 101 11.83 20.63 -20.09
CA THR A 101 12.59 20.17 -21.27
C THR A 101 12.10 18.79 -21.73
N LEU A 102 11.67 18.68 -22.99
CA LEU A 102 11.34 17.39 -23.63
C LEU A 102 12.50 16.38 -23.50
N LYS A 103 13.75 16.89 -23.50
CA LYS A 103 14.98 16.12 -23.23
C LYS A 103 15.03 15.51 -21.83
N LEU A 104 14.52 16.19 -20.81
CA LEU A 104 14.45 15.67 -19.44
C LEU A 104 13.41 14.56 -19.33
N HIS A 105 12.28 14.71 -20.02
CA HIS A 105 11.25 13.67 -20.08
C HIS A 105 11.76 12.40 -20.77
N ILE A 106 12.42 12.55 -21.93
CA ILE A 106 13.04 11.41 -22.62
C ILE A 106 14.16 10.81 -21.75
N GLY A 107 15.01 11.64 -21.16
CA GLY A 107 16.11 11.19 -20.31
C GLY A 107 15.65 10.40 -19.08
N THR A 108 14.60 10.85 -18.40
CA THR A 108 14.03 10.14 -17.23
C THR A 108 13.42 8.80 -17.64
N THR A 109 12.71 8.72 -18.77
CA THR A 109 12.17 7.44 -19.26
C THR A 109 13.26 6.46 -19.69
N LEU A 110 14.33 6.95 -20.35
CA LEU A 110 15.47 6.11 -20.74
C LEU A 110 16.24 5.60 -19.51
N LEU A 111 16.45 6.45 -18.51
CA LEU A 111 17.09 6.06 -17.26
C LEU A 111 16.27 4.99 -16.54
N PHE A 112 14.95 5.19 -16.44
CA PHE A 112 14.05 4.21 -15.83
C PHE A 112 14.09 2.87 -16.57
N LEU A 113 14.02 2.90 -17.91
CA LEU A 113 14.11 1.70 -18.74
C LEU A 113 15.47 1.00 -18.58
N ALA A 114 16.57 1.75 -18.50
CA ALA A 114 17.90 1.19 -18.24
C ALA A 114 17.99 0.49 -16.88
N ILE A 115 17.36 1.05 -15.84
CA ILE A 115 17.28 0.42 -14.52
C ILE A 115 16.44 -0.86 -14.60
N CYS A 116 15.27 -0.84 -15.25
CA CYS A 116 14.43 -2.02 -15.44
C CYS A 116 15.18 -3.13 -16.17
N VAL A 117 15.90 -2.79 -17.25
CA VAL A 117 16.72 -3.75 -18.01
C VAL A 117 17.86 -4.29 -17.15
N GLY A 118 18.54 -3.44 -16.38
CA GLY A 118 19.59 -3.87 -15.45
C GLY A 118 19.08 -4.87 -14.40
N VAL A 119 17.91 -4.60 -13.81
CA VAL A 119 17.27 -5.52 -12.86
C VAL A 119 16.86 -6.83 -13.54
N ALA A 120 16.32 -6.77 -14.75
CA ALA A 120 15.93 -7.96 -15.51
C ALA A 120 17.12 -8.87 -15.87
N ILE A 121 18.32 -8.32 -16.06
CA ILE A 121 19.54 -9.08 -16.32
C ILE A 121 20.07 -9.74 -15.03
N ILE A 122 19.84 -9.12 -13.87
CA ILE A 122 20.33 -9.65 -12.58
C ILE A 122 19.37 -10.71 -12.01
N PHE A 123 18.05 -10.53 -12.20
CA PHE A 123 17.03 -11.42 -11.64
C PHE A 123 16.19 -12.04 -12.75
N GLU A 124 16.54 -13.28 -13.12
CA GLU A 124 15.79 -14.05 -14.13
C GLU A 124 14.58 -14.79 -13.51
N ASP A 125 14.57 -15.00 -12.18
CA ASP A 125 13.47 -15.67 -11.49
C ASP A 125 12.32 -14.70 -11.13
N LEU A 126 11.15 -14.98 -11.70
CA LEU A 126 9.92 -14.24 -11.46
C LEU A 126 9.43 -14.36 -10.01
N GLY A 127 9.59 -15.51 -9.37
CA GLY A 127 9.17 -15.76 -8.00
C GLY A 127 9.95 -14.92 -6.99
N VAL A 128 11.28 -14.92 -7.11
CA VAL A 128 12.20 -14.08 -6.32
C VAL A 128 11.84 -12.60 -6.50
N THR A 129 11.64 -12.17 -7.74
CA THR A 129 11.31 -10.78 -8.09
C THR A 129 9.97 -10.34 -7.47
N ILE A 130 8.91 -11.14 -7.60
CA ILE A 130 7.59 -10.82 -7.03
C ILE A 130 7.65 -10.79 -5.49
N ARG A 131 8.37 -11.72 -4.86
CA ARG A 131 8.55 -11.74 -3.39
C ARG A 131 9.24 -10.47 -2.90
N PHE A 132 10.31 -10.05 -3.57
CA PHE A 132 11.04 -8.84 -3.23
C PHE A 132 10.16 -7.58 -3.35
N ILE A 133 9.45 -7.44 -4.47
CA ILE A 133 8.53 -6.32 -4.70
C ILE A 133 7.38 -6.34 -3.69
N GLY A 134 6.86 -7.52 -3.34
CA GLY A 134 5.84 -7.68 -2.31
C GLY A 134 6.31 -7.15 -0.95
N ILE A 135 7.53 -7.53 -0.55
CA ILE A 135 8.13 -7.08 0.72
C ILE A 135 8.42 -5.58 0.70
N LEU A 136 8.98 -5.01 -0.37
CA LEU A 136 9.27 -3.58 -0.40
C LEU A 136 8.03 -2.72 -0.61
N GLY A 137 7.21 -3.07 -1.60
CA GLY A 137 6.04 -2.27 -2.00
C GLY A 137 4.92 -2.35 -0.97
N THR A 138 4.47 -3.56 -0.65
CA THR A 138 3.30 -3.75 0.23
C THR A 138 3.61 -3.38 1.66
N ASN A 139 4.81 -3.69 2.16
CA ASN A 139 5.16 -3.38 3.53
C ASN A 139 5.22 -1.86 3.77
N THR A 140 5.93 -1.14 2.91
CA THR A 140 6.07 0.31 3.03
C THR A 140 4.75 1.03 2.78
N ILE A 141 4.05 0.73 1.67
CA ILE A 141 2.86 1.49 1.27
C ILE A 141 1.61 1.01 2.01
N GLY A 142 1.48 -0.29 2.23
CA GLY A 142 0.30 -0.91 2.83
C GLY A 142 0.26 -0.86 4.36
N PHE A 143 1.41 -0.87 5.04
CA PHE A 143 1.46 -0.85 6.51
C PHE A 143 2.14 0.39 7.07
N VAL A 144 3.35 0.76 6.60
CA VAL A 144 4.12 1.86 7.22
C VAL A 144 3.48 3.23 7.01
N ILE A 145 3.13 3.58 5.77
CA ILE A 145 2.53 4.89 5.44
C ILE A 145 1.19 5.13 6.16
N PRO A 146 0.18 4.23 6.09
CA PRO A 146 -1.10 4.48 6.76
C PRO A 146 -0.95 4.55 8.29
N CYS A 147 -0.09 3.73 8.89
CA CYS A 147 0.24 3.85 10.31
C CYS A 147 0.84 5.23 10.63
N PHE A 148 1.82 5.69 9.85
CA PHE A 148 2.45 6.99 10.08
C PHE A 148 1.45 8.17 9.97
N VAL A 149 0.59 8.15 8.94
CA VAL A 149 -0.43 9.19 8.75
C VAL A 149 -1.46 9.17 9.88
N TYR A 150 -1.88 7.97 10.32
CA TYR A 150 -2.81 7.82 11.44
C TYR A 150 -2.25 8.45 12.73
N LEU A 151 -1.00 8.12 13.06
CA LEU A 151 -0.34 8.66 14.26
C LEU A 151 -0.14 10.18 14.18
N HIS A 152 0.19 10.71 13.00
CA HIS A 152 0.35 12.15 12.81
C HIS A 152 -0.98 12.92 13.01
N ILE A 153 -2.10 12.37 12.54
CA ILE A 153 -3.43 12.96 12.73
C ILE A 153 -3.87 12.91 14.20
N CYS A 154 -3.62 11.79 14.90
CA CYS A 154 -3.97 11.66 16.31
C CYS A 154 -3.08 12.51 17.24
N TYR A 155 -1.82 12.75 16.86
CA TYR A 155 -0.89 13.56 17.64
C TYR A 155 -1.09 15.07 17.44
N ASN A 156 -1.45 15.50 16.23
CA ASN A 156 -1.82 16.88 15.91
C ASN A 156 -3.33 16.97 15.57
N PRO A 157 -4.23 16.84 16.57
CA PRO A 157 -5.64 17.08 16.32
C PRO A 157 -5.79 18.51 15.78
N PHE A 158 -6.36 18.63 14.59
CA PHE A 158 -6.78 19.92 14.04
C PHE A 158 -7.57 20.66 15.12
N PRO A 159 -7.29 21.95 15.40
CA PRO A 159 -8.12 22.70 16.32
C PRO A 159 -9.55 22.71 15.75
N SER A 160 -10.45 21.98 16.40
CA SER A 160 -11.85 21.94 16.04
C SER A 160 -12.39 23.36 16.13
N SER A 161 -12.90 23.88 15.01
CA SER A 161 -13.46 25.22 14.89
C SER A 161 -14.77 25.43 15.67
N SER A 162 -15.02 24.63 16.72
CA SER A 162 -16.26 24.60 17.49
C SER A 162 -16.09 24.82 19.00
N GLU A 163 -14.90 25.19 19.49
CA GLU A 163 -14.76 25.78 20.83
C GLU A 163 -14.54 27.29 20.70
N GLN A 164 -15.63 28.00 20.43
CA GLN A 164 -15.72 29.41 20.77
C GLN A 164 -15.90 29.52 22.30
N PRO A 165 -15.09 30.32 23.00
CA PRO A 165 -15.31 30.56 24.41
C PRO A 165 -16.61 31.36 24.56
N VAL A 166 -17.61 30.76 25.22
CA VAL A 166 -18.73 31.54 25.75
C VAL A 166 -18.16 32.37 26.89
N ASN A 167 -18.01 33.66 26.63
CA ASN A 167 -17.73 34.67 27.64
C ASN A 167 -18.97 34.82 28.51
N GLU A 168 -18.85 34.64 29.82
CA GLU A 168 -19.74 35.29 30.78
C GLU A 168 -18.92 35.98 31.87
N GLU A 169 -19.39 37.18 32.19
CA GLU A 169 -18.70 38.23 32.92
C GLU A 169 -18.69 38.01 34.45
N VAL A 170 -17.82 38.78 35.08
CA VAL A 170 -17.55 38.93 36.52
C VAL A 170 -18.81 39.13 37.38
N GLY A 171 -18.94 38.38 38.47
CA GLY A 171 -19.92 38.62 39.54
C GLY A 171 -19.61 37.79 40.79
N GLY A 172 -19.21 38.44 41.88
CA GLY A 172 -18.62 37.81 43.07
C GLY A 172 -19.57 37.05 44.00
N GLY A 173 -18.96 36.25 44.88
CA GLY A 173 -19.59 35.67 46.07
C GLY A 173 -19.27 34.19 46.29
N CYS A 174 -18.65 33.86 47.43
CA CYS A 174 -18.65 32.54 48.06
C CYS A 174 -19.38 32.71 49.41
N PRO A 175 -19.94 31.67 50.09
CA PRO A 175 -19.66 30.24 49.90
C PRO A 175 -20.87 29.28 50.07
N ASP A 176 -20.54 27.98 50.07
CA ASP A 176 -21.28 26.81 50.59
C ASP A 176 -22.33 26.14 49.69
N ASP A 177 -21.94 25.04 49.03
CA ASP A 177 -22.59 23.73 49.21
C ASP A 177 -21.78 22.63 48.51
N VAL A 178 -21.37 21.64 49.31
CA VAL A 178 -20.82 20.37 48.85
C VAL A 178 -21.91 19.62 48.08
N LYS A 179 -21.69 19.38 46.80
CA LYS A 179 -22.34 18.29 46.06
C LYS A 179 -21.28 17.46 45.36
N ASP A 180 -21.20 16.23 45.82
CA ASP A 180 -20.40 15.15 45.26
C ASP A 180 -20.92 14.80 43.86
N ASP A 181 -20.29 15.32 42.80
CA ASP A 181 -20.51 14.89 41.41
C ASP A 181 -19.36 13.97 40.96
N GLU A 182 -19.55 12.66 41.16
CA GLU A 182 -18.75 11.55 40.63
C GLU A 182 -19.45 10.99 39.36
N PRO A 183 -18.83 10.27 38.39
CA PRO A 183 -17.58 10.43 37.65
C PRO A 183 -17.81 10.37 36.11
N GLU A 184 -18.94 10.84 35.56
CA GLU A 184 -19.28 10.58 34.13
C GLU A 184 -18.25 11.14 33.13
N GLY A 185 -17.71 12.33 33.40
CA GLY A 185 -16.67 12.95 32.56
C GLY A 185 -15.35 12.19 32.60
N HIS A 186 -14.96 11.66 33.76
CA HIS A 186 -13.71 10.92 33.95
C HIS A 186 -13.75 9.54 33.29
N VAL A 187 -14.89 8.85 33.34
CA VAL A 187 -15.11 7.59 32.61
C VAL A 187 -15.05 7.83 31.09
N SER A 188 -15.60 8.95 30.59
CA SER A 188 -15.55 9.29 29.16
C SER A 188 -14.12 9.59 28.66
N LEU A 189 -13.30 10.27 29.48
CA LEU A 189 -11.91 10.54 29.14
C LEU A 189 -11.03 9.30 29.25
N LEU A 190 -11.21 8.47 30.27
CA LEU A 190 -10.50 7.20 30.37
C LEU A 190 -10.88 6.26 29.23
N GLN A 191 -12.15 6.26 28.80
CA GLN A 191 -12.60 5.52 27.62
C GLN A 191 -11.89 6.02 26.36
N LYS A 192 -11.83 7.35 26.16
CA LYS A 192 -11.09 7.96 25.03
C LYS A 192 -9.60 7.63 25.08
N LEU A 193 -8.95 7.78 26.23
CA LEU A 193 -7.53 7.49 26.43
C LEU A 193 -7.23 6.02 26.22
N ARG A 194 -8.09 5.11 26.67
CA ARG A 194 -7.97 3.67 26.47
C ARG A 194 -8.10 3.30 24.99
N ASN A 195 -9.08 3.86 24.28
CA ASN A 195 -9.28 3.60 22.86
C ASN A 195 -8.13 4.15 22.03
N GLN A 196 -7.69 5.37 22.34
CA GLN A 196 -6.55 6.03 21.73
C GLN A 196 -5.28 5.19 21.97
N THR A 197 -5.00 4.79 23.22
CA THR A 197 -3.86 3.93 23.57
C THR A 197 -3.90 2.59 22.85
N LEU A 198 -5.06 1.96 22.71
CA LEU A 198 -5.21 0.68 22.01
C LEU A 198 -4.86 0.79 20.51
N GLU A 199 -5.24 1.89 19.87
CA GLU A 199 -4.91 2.16 18.47
C GLU A 199 -3.43 2.51 18.26
N TRP A 200 -2.81 3.21 19.23
CA TRP A 200 -1.35 3.40 19.26
C TRP A 200 -0.59 2.07 19.32
N HIS A 201 -1.06 1.12 20.13
CA HIS A 201 -0.46 -0.20 20.21
C HIS A 201 -0.66 -1.01 18.91
N GLY A 202 -1.82 -0.89 18.25
CA GLY A 202 -2.07 -1.52 16.96
C GLY A 202 -1.14 -0.99 15.85
N ALA A 203 -0.98 0.33 15.76
CA ALA A 203 -0.07 0.95 14.79
C ALA A 203 1.40 0.61 15.06
N LEU A 204 1.83 0.62 16.33
CA LEU A 204 3.17 0.18 16.72
C LEU A 204 3.39 -1.31 16.45
N ALA A 205 2.40 -2.16 16.71
CA ALA A 205 2.48 -3.59 16.42
C ALA A 205 2.62 -3.85 14.91
N LEU A 206 1.89 -3.14 14.06
CA LEU A 206 2.02 -3.24 12.59
C LEU A 206 3.37 -2.72 12.09
N PHE A 207 3.88 -1.64 12.68
CA PHE A 207 5.20 -1.10 12.35
C PHE A 207 6.33 -2.05 12.78
N ILE A 208 6.23 -2.62 13.98
CA ILE A 208 7.17 -3.62 14.50
C ILE A 208 7.07 -4.91 13.69
N ALA A 209 5.87 -5.37 13.35
CA ALA A 209 5.66 -6.53 12.47
C ALA A 209 6.30 -6.28 11.09
N SER A 210 6.11 -5.10 10.50
CA SER A 210 6.77 -4.67 9.26
C SER A 210 8.30 -4.75 9.37
N ILE A 211 8.87 -4.30 10.49
CA ILE A 211 10.33 -4.35 10.76
C ILE A 211 10.83 -5.77 11.01
N ILE A 212 10.00 -6.68 11.52
CA ILE A 212 10.36 -8.09 11.79
C ILE A 212 10.21 -8.96 10.52
N PHE A 213 9.16 -8.74 9.72
CA PHE A 213 8.91 -9.48 8.48
C PHE A 213 9.89 -9.11 7.37
N PHE A 214 10.40 -7.88 7.37
CA PHE A 214 11.40 -7.43 6.40
C PHE A 214 12.70 -8.26 6.42
N PRO A 215 13.41 -8.43 7.56
CA PRO A 215 14.59 -9.28 7.63
C PRO A 215 14.27 -10.75 7.44
N LEU A 216 13.10 -11.24 7.90
CA LEU A 216 12.71 -12.65 7.68
C LEU A 216 12.52 -12.96 6.18
N GLY A 217 11.79 -12.09 5.48
CA GLY A 217 11.58 -12.20 4.04
C GLY A 217 12.86 -12.00 3.24
N LEU A 218 13.74 -11.09 3.69
CA LEU A 218 15.06 -10.88 3.09
C LEU A 218 15.99 -12.08 3.32
N THR A 219 15.96 -12.72 4.50
CA THR A 219 16.73 -13.94 4.75
C THR A 219 16.24 -15.12 3.91
N GLY A 220 14.92 -15.25 3.71
CA GLY A 220 14.37 -16.26 2.81
C GLY A 220 14.74 -16.00 1.34
N LEU A 221 14.72 -14.73 0.91
CA LEU A 221 15.15 -14.32 -0.42
C LEU A 221 16.65 -14.56 -0.64
N LEU A 222 17.49 -14.20 0.33
CA LEU A 222 18.94 -14.43 0.27
C LEU A 222 19.26 -15.92 0.24
N TYR A 223 18.53 -16.74 1.00
CA TYR A 223 18.66 -18.19 0.96
C TYR A 223 18.36 -18.74 -0.44
N ASP A 224 17.22 -18.38 -1.03
CA ASP A 224 16.86 -18.77 -2.42
C ASP A 224 17.93 -18.33 -3.43
N LEU A 225 18.49 -17.12 -3.28
CA LEU A 225 19.57 -16.61 -4.14
C LEU A 225 20.92 -17.33 -3.95
N THR A 226 21.13 -18.02 -2.83
CA THR A 226 22.37 -18.79 -2.59
C THR A 226 22.23 -20.27 -2.92
N THR A 227 21.01 -20.79 -2.99
CA THR A 227 20.73 -22.21 -3.29
C THR A 227 20.36 -22.49 -4.74
N ASN A 228 19.96 -21.47 -5.52
CA ASN A 228 19.83 -21.54 -6.98
C ASN A 228 21.12 -21.12 -7.68
#